data_AF-A0A6I6A519-F1
#
_entry.id   AF-A0A6I6A519-F1
#
_cell.length_a   1.000
_cell.length_b   1.000
_cell.length_c   1.000
_cell.angle_alpha   90.00
_cell.angle_beta   90.00
_cell.angle_gamma   90.00
#
_symmetry.space_group_name_H-M   'P 1'
#
loop_
_entity.id
_entity.type
_entity.pdbx_description
1 polymer ?
#
loop_
_entity_poly.entity_id
_entity_poly.type
_entity_poly.pdbx_seq_one_letter_code
_entity_poly.pdbx_strand_id
1 'polypeptide(L)'
;MQTASPTLPAGTAPAVAPGSGPVVLARPLAPAEAAHLDRLRAWLHDDGVDVRDPQALDARWARLLATHAADAPPPAGVTAALGIAVGDLLVHAVPDAVWMMCPGPEGATPGVVAGGRVHMPVLAVLDAHARWRLRTPPWTVDYVRRATAHLTAPAPALPAPALPVPTGPSDAADATGTSARPAAPGTDGTADQTRPDVAPPAAGRHAAPPPATGWEPVRVPTGSSPAPVLPTRGRRGAQPSAAASAAPAPSTGRSDAPPPASDRPAPPAPAAHAVAAPADATPPPALLPDAGPTAGPGPLDDPAPTSLDAPEPVLPEADVVTASTPVVAPVSTLTPEDLPHRPTPRVQDLALRALEHALEQALADERGVAPFVLVQDEDGFHVTTFAHGSAGVAEARDHARRCRLSAAAVGWTSPADDTRPYPRVVVDASAAGQPGMRVAHAFVHDADGGHEVGGPEVVGQAAPVL
;
A
#
# COMPACT_ATOMS: atom_id res chain seq x y z
N MET A 1 -52.14 -9.33 12.04
CA MET A 1 -51.56 -8.92 13.33
C MET A 1 -50.21 -8.26 13.04
N GLN A 2 -50.17 -6.93 13.01
CA GLN A 2 -48.93 -6.16 12.83
C GLN A 2 -48.30 -5.95 14.21
N THR A 3 -47.10 -6.47 14.42
CA THR A 3 -46.29 -6.19 15.60
C THR A 3 -45.47 -4.94 15.34
N ALA A 4 -45.80 -3.84 16.03
CA ALA A 4 -45.02 -2.61 16.02
C ALA A 4 -43.74 -2.80 16.86
N SER A 5 -42.58 -2.53 16.26
CA SER A 5 -41.29 -2.49 16.97
C SER A 5 -41.14 -1.17 17.74
N PRO A 6 -40.62 -1.19 18.98
CA PRO A 6 -40.47 0.01 19.79
C PRO A 6 -39.30 0.87 19.30
N THR A 7 -39.55 2.17 19.13
CA THR A 7 -38.53 3.19 18.83
C THR A 7 -37.80 3.57 20.13
N LEU A 8 -36.48 3.35 20.17
CA LEU A 8 -35.61 3.85 21.24
C LEU A 8 -35.18 5.31 20.94
N PRO A 9 -35.09 6.18 21.97
CA PRO A 9 -34.69 7.57 21.79
C PRO A 9 -33.20 7.67 21.42
N ALA A 10 -32.90 8.49 20.41
CA ALA A 10 -31.54 8.85 20.02
C ALA A 10 -30.85 9.60 21.16
N GLY A 11 -29.88 8.96 21.80
CA GLY A 11 -28.98 9.60 22.75
C GLY A 11 -27.95 10.46 22.00
N THR A 12 -28.09 11.79 22.12
CA THR A 12 -27.09 12.75 21.63
C THR A 12 -25.84 12.64 22.49
N ALA A 13 -24.78 12.00 21.98
CA ALA A 13 -23.47 12.06 22.63
C ALA A 13 -22.87 13.47 22.45
N PRO A 14 -22.37 14.11 23.52
CA PRO A 14 -21.78 15.44 23.42
C PRO A 14 -20.48 15.40 22.60
N ALA A 15 -20.37 16.32 21.64
CA ALA A 15 -19.15 16.56 20.88
C ALA A 15 -18.05 17.10 21.81
N VAL A 16 -17.00 16.30 22.02
CA VAL A 16 -15.80 16.71 22.75
C VAL A 16 -14.90 17.49 21.80
N ALA A 17 -14.46 18.69 22.20
CA ALA A 17 -13.56 19.53 21.42
C ALA A 17 -12.15 18.90 21.30
N PRO A 18 -11.46 19.05 20.16
CA PRO A 18 -10.10 18.51 19.97
C PRO A 18 -9.09 19.42 20.66
N GLY A 19 -8.85 19.18 21.95
CA GLY A 19 -7.60 19.60 22.60
C GLY A 19 -6.46 18.68 22.19
N SER A 20 -5.22 19.17 22.20
CA SER A 20 -3.97 18.42 22.06
C SER A 20 -3.95 17.23 23.03
N GLY A 21 -4.59 16.14 22.61
CA GLY A 21 -4.81 14.96 23.42
C GLY A 21 -3.55 14.13 23.49
N PRO A 22 -3.35 13.37 24.57
CA PRO A 22 -2.26 12.41 24.64
C PRO A 22 -2.33 11.49 23.41
N VAL A 23 -1.18 11.25 22.77
CA VAL A 23 -1.01 10.26 21.70
C VAL A 23 -1.80 9.02 22.10
N VAL A 24 -2.85 8.69 21.32
CA VAL A 24 -3.75 7.59 21.67
C VAL A 24 -2.97 6.29 21.49
N LEU A 25 -2.43 5.80 22.60
CA LEU A 25 -1.75 4.52 22.68
C LEU A 25 -2.73 3.39 22.41
N ALA A 26 -2.19 2.23 22.02
CA ALA A 26 -2.99 1.01 21.90
C ALA A 26 -3.78 0.77 23.20
N ARG A 27 -5.06 0.41 23.07
CA ARG A 27 -5.95 0.12 24.20
C ARG A 27 -6.41 -1.33 24.19
N PRO A 28 -6.81 -1.89 25.35
CA PRO A 28 -7.47 -3.17 25.37
C PRO A 28 -8.71 -3.22 24.45
N LEU A 29 -8.97 -4.40 23.90
CA LEU A 29 -10.20 -4.67 23.17
C LEU A 29 -11.41 -4.48 24.08
N ALA A 30 -12.43 -3.78 23.60
CA ALA A 30 -13.73 -3.76 24.22
C ALA A 30 -14.42 -5.14 24.05
N PRO A 31 -15.37 -5.52 24.92
CA PRO A 31 -16.06 -6.81 24.82
C PRO A 31 -16.72 -7.06 23.45
N ALA A 32 -17.29 -6.02 22.84
CA ALA A 32 -17.91 -6.11 21.52
C ALA A 32 -16.88 -6.38 20.40
N GLU A 33 -15.67 -5.81 20.51
CA GLU A 33 -14.57 -6.01 19.56
C GLU A 33 -13.99 -7.42 19.70
N ALA A 34 -13.76 -7.88 20.94
CA ALA A 34 -13.34 -9.25 21.21
C ALA A 34 -14.36 -10.27 20.66
N ALA A 35 -15.66 -10.05 20.92
CA ALA A 35 -16.72 -10.90 20.38
C ALA A 35 -16.77 -10.87 18.84
N HIS A 36 -16.36 -9.76 18.20
CA HIS A 36 -16.24 -9.71 16.75
C HIS A 36 -15.10 -10.57 16.22
N LEU A 37 -13.92 -10.51 16.86
CA LEU A 37 -12.80 -11.40 16.52
C LEU A 37 -13.20 -12.87 16.67
N ASP A 38 -13.91 -13.23 17.76
CA ASP A 38 -14.37 -14.60 17.99
C ASP A 38 -15.32 -15.12 16.90
N ARG A 39 -16.21 -14.27 16.38
CA ARG A 39 -17.08 -14.63 15.25
C ARG A 39 -16.27 -14.92 13.98
N LEU A 40 -15.21 -14.15 13.72
CA LEU A 40 -14.34 -14.35 12.57
C LEU A 40 -13.47 -15.62 12.71
N ARG A 41 -13.02 -15.94 13.93
CA ARG A 41 -12.35 -17.21 14.26
C ARG A 41 -13.26 -18.41 14.04
N ALA A 42 -14.49 -18.35 14.55
CA ALA A 42 -15.47 -19.42 14.38
C ALA A 42 -15.76 -19.68 12.89
N TRP A 43 -15.89 -18.63 12.09
CA TRP A 43 -16.08 -18.75 10.64
C TRP A 43 -14.91 -19.47 9.95
N LEU A 44 -13.66 -19.16 10.27
CA LEU A 44 -12.49 -19.85 9.70
C LEU A 44 -12.41 -21.32 10.12
N HIS A 45 -12.78 -21.62 11.37
CA HIS A 45 -12.84 -22.99 11.85
C HIS A 45 -13.92 -23.80 11.10
N ASP A 46 -15.10 -23.22 10.89
CA ASP A 46 -16.18 -23.85 10.12
C ASP A 46 -15.82 -24.04 8.64
N ASP A 47 -14.93 -23.20 8.10
CA ASP A 47 -14.35 -23.33 6.75
C ASP A 47 -13.33 -24.50 6.64
N GLY A 48 -13.02 -25.18 7.75
CA GLY A 48 -12.15 -26.35 7.81
C GLY A 48 -10.66 -26.04 7.65
N VAL A 49 -10.26 -24.78 7.81
CA VAL A 49 -8.87 -24.35 7.75
C VAL A 49 -8.22 -24.54 9.13
N ASP A 50 -7.07 -25.21 9.19
CA ASP A 50 -6.29 -25.27 10.42
C ASP A 50 -5.62 -23.92 10.68
N VAL A 51 -6.27 -23.09 11.50
CA VAL A 51 -5.80 -21.74 11.84
C VAL A 51 -4.50 -21.74 12.66
N ARG A 52 -4.05 -22.89 13.16
CA ARG A 52 -2.78 -23.04 13.88
C ARG A 52 -1.60 -23.38 12.99
N ASP A 53 -1.85 -23.66 11.71
CA ASP A 53 -0.81 -23.95 10.73
C ASP A 53 -0.69 -22.79 9.73
N PRO A 54 0.43 -22.04 9.72
CA PRO A 54 0.65 -20.97 8.74
C PRO A 54 0.63 -21.48 7.29
N GLN A 55 0.99 -22.75 7.03
CA GLN A 55 0.93 -23.33 5.68
C GLN A 55 -0.52 -23.57 5.22
N ALA A 56 -1.40 -24.00 6.13
CA ALA A 56 -2.83 -24.15 5.85
C ALA A 56 -3.49 -22.79 5.52
N LEU A 57 -3.10 -21.72 6.23
CA LEU A 57 -3.55 -20.36 5.93
C LEU A 57 -3.06 -19.89 4.55
N ASP A 58 -1.79 -20.15 4.21
CA ASP A 58 -1.25 -19.83 2.89
C ASP A 58 -1.95 -20.60 1.75
N ALA A 59 -2.23 -21.88 1.97
CA ALA A 59 -3.01 -22.67 1.01
C ALA A 59 -4.43 -22.12 0.85
N ARG A 60 -5.05 -21.64 1.94
CA ARG A 60 -6.38 -20.99 1.87
C ARG A 60 -6.32 -19.66 1.11
N TRP A 61 -5.32 -18.82 1.39
CA TRP A 61 -5.09 -17.56 0.70
C TRP A 61 -4.90 -17.77 -0.81
N ALA A 62 -4.05 -18.71 -1.21
CA ALA A 62 -3.82 -19.07 -2.61
C ALA A 62 -5.12 -19.52 -3.31
N ARG A 63 -5.95 -20.34 -2.65
CA ARG A 63 -7.26 -20.72 -3.19
C ARG A 63 -8.18 -19.51 -3.38
N LEU A 64 -8.23 -18.59 -2.40
CA LEU A 64 -9.05 -17.38 -2.53
C LEU A 64 -8.59 -16.50 -3.68
N LEU A 65 -7.28 -16.31 -3.87
CA LEU A 65 -6.77 -15.58 -5.03
C LEU A 65 -7.17 -16.29 -6.33
N ALA A 66 -7.03 -17.62 -6.41
CA ALA A 66 -7.36 -18.38 -7.61
C ALA A 66 -8.85 -18.33 -7.98
N THR A 67 -9.77 -18.21 -7.01
CA THR A 67 -11.23 -18.25 -7.25
C THR A 67 -11.87 -16.87 -7.41
N HIS A 68 -11.15 -15.78 -7.17
CA HIS A 68 -11.67 -14.42 -7.29
C HIS A 68 -10.94 -13.69 -8.41
N ALA A 69 -11.69 -12.88 -9.18
CA ALA A 69 -11.13 -12.03 -10.22
C ALA A 69 -10.09 -11.05 -9.62
N ALA A 70 -9.13 -10.62 -10.44
CA ALA A 70 -8.02 -9.78 -10.00
C ALA A 70 -8.47 -8.41 -9.47
N ASP A 71 -9.56 -7.89 -10.02
CA ASP A 71 -10.21 -6.62 -9.67
C ASP A 71 -11.34 -6.77 -8.63
N ALA A 72 -11.63 -7.99 -8.18
CA ALA A 72 -12.70 -8.22 -7.23
C ALA A 72 -12.36 -7.61 -5.85
N PRO A 73 -13.32 -6.92 -5.20
CA PRO A 73 -13.13 -6.45 -3.83
C PRO A 73 -12.87 -7.65 -2.89
N PRO A 74 -12.19 -7.44 -1.76
CA PRO A 74 -11.98 -8.48 -0.77
C PRO A 74 -13.32 -9.05 -0.33
N PRO A 75 -13.50 -10.38 -0.33
CA PRO A 75 -14.73 -10.99 0.17
C PRO A 75 -14.98 -10.52 1.60
N ALA A 76 -16.19 -10.00 1.85
CA ALA A 76 -16.51 -9.31 3.09
C ALA A 76 -16.14 -10.15 4.32
N GLY A 77 -15.22 -9.65 5.14
CA GLY A 77 -14.76 -10.29 6.37
C GLY A 77 -13.74 -11.43 6.20
N VAL A 78 -13.52 -11.96 4.99
CA VAL A 78 -12.61 -13.10 4.78
C VAL A 78 -11.14 -12.70 4.95
N THR A 79 -10.73 -11.58 4.35
CA THR A 79 -9.36 -11.06 4.51
C THR A 79 -9.09 -10.68 5.97
N ALA A 80 -10.08 -10.10 6.64
CA ALA A 80 -9.99 -9.79 8.06
C ALA A 80 -9.86 -11.06 8.91
N ALA A 81 -10.65 -12.09 8.63
CA ALA A 81 -10.57 -13.37 9.34
C ALA A 81 -9.18 -14.01 9.20
N LEU A 82 -8.62 -14.02 7.99
CA LEU A 82 -7.25 -14.53 7.77
C LEU A 82 -6.20 -13.70 8.51
N GLY A 83 -6.30 -12.37 8.48
CA GLY A 83 -5.44 -11.50 9.28
C GLY A 83 -5.55 -11.75 10.79
N ILE A 84 -6.73 -12.09 11.29
CA ILE A 84 -6.94 -12.48 12.70
C ILE A 84 -6.28 -13.82 13.00
N ALA A 85 -6.43 -14.83 12.13
CA ALA A 85 -5.74 -16.11 12.32
C ALA A 85 -4.21 -15.94 12.33
N VAL A 86 -3.66 -15.07 11.46
CA VAL A 86 -2.25 -14.69 11.51
C VAL A 86 -1.87 -14.03 12.84
N GLY A 87 -2.68 -13.11 13.34
CA GLY A 87 -2.45 -12.51 14.66
C GLY A 87 -2.54 -13.51 15.81
N ASP A 88 -3.43 -14.51 15.73
CA ASP A 88 -3.53 -15.59 16.72
C ASP A 88 -2.28 -16.49 16.71
N LEU A 89 -1.68 -16.74 15.55
CA LEU A 89 -0.37 -17.40 15.46
C LEU A 89 0.72 -16.60 16.19
N LEU A 90 0.71 -15.27 16.08
CA LEU A 90 1.66 -14.40 16.77
C LEU A 90 1.45 -14.39 18.28
N VAL A 91 0.19 -14.29 18.74
CA VAL A 91 -0.16 -14.38 20.17
C VAL A 91 0.26 -15.72 20.76
N HIS A 92 0.20 -16.81 19.99
CA HIS A 92 0.67 -18.12 20.43
C HIS A 92 2.20 -18.24 20.43
N ALA A 93 2.88 -17.66 19.43
CA ALA A 93 4.32 -17.80 19.23
C ALA A 93 5.17 -16.86 20.12
N VAL A 94 4.62 -15.71 20.52
CA VAL A 94 5.36 -14.67 21.26
C VAL A 94 4.85 -14.58 22.70
N PRO A 95 5.69 -14.84 23.72
CA PRO A 95 5.31 -14.64 25.11
C PRO A 95 4.83 -13.21 25.38
N ASP A 96 3.80 -13.07 26.21
CA ASP A 96 3.18 -11.79 26.58
C ASP A 96 2.57 -11.00 25.41
N ALA A 97 2.48 -11.59 24.22
CA ALA A 97 1.77 -10.97 23.11
C ALA A 97 0.26 -11.01 23.35
N VAL A 98 -0.40 -9.87 23.13
CA VAL A 98 -1.85 -9.71 23.36
C VAL A 98 -2.48 -8.92 22.22
N TRP A 99 -3.76 -9.20 21.97
CA TRP A 99 -4.58 -8.39 21.08
C TRP A 99 -4.97 -7.07 21.74
N MET A 100 -4.82 -5.98 20.99
CA MET A 100 -5.20 -4.62 21.39
C MET A 100 -5.89 -3.92 20.22
N MET A 101 -6.64 -2.86 20.51
CA MET A 101 -7.01 -1.87 19.49
C MET A 101 -5.89 -0.85 19.37
N CYS A 102 -5.33 -0.77 18.18
CA CYS A 102 -4.22 0.13 17.84
C CYS A 102 -4.74 1.27 16.95
N PRO A 103 -4.14 2.47 17.03
CA PRO A 103 -4.37 3.49 16.03
C PRO A 103 -3.91 2.97 14.66
N GLY A 104 -4.74 3.11 13.64
CA GLY A 104 -4.44 2.77 12.26
C GLY A 104 -4.87 3.90 11.31
N PRO A 105 -4.44 3.86 10.03
CA PRO A 105 -4.69 4.94 9.07
C PRO A 105 -6.20 5.15 8.80
N GLU A 106 -7.00 4.09 8.86
CA GLU A 106 -8.45 4.13 8.66
C GLU A 106 -9.23 4.13 10.00
N GLY A 107 -8.53 4.41 11.11
CA GLY A 107 -9.07 4.39 12.46
C GLY A 107 -8.55 3.21 13.29
N ALA A 108 -9.19 2.99 14.44
CA ALA A 108 -8.77 1.96 15.38
C ALA A 108 -8.86 0.58 14.73
N THR A 109 -7.74 -0.14 14.69
CA THR A 109 -7.59 -1.44 14.03
C THR A 109 -7.08 -2.46 15.05
N PRO A 110 -7.59 -3.70 15.08
CA PRO A 110 -7.03 -4.73 15.94
C PRO A 110 -5.59 -5.04 15.54
N GLY A 111 -4.70 -5.05 16.53
CA GLY A 111 -3.27 -5.35 16.37
C GLY A 111 -2.74 -6.22 17.50
N VAL A 112 -1.62 -6.88 17.25
CA VAL A 112 -0.90 -7.66 18.26
C VAL A 112 0.27 -6.84 18.78
N VAL A 113 0.37 -6.70 20.09
CA VAL A 113 1.50 -6.05 20.77
C VAL A 113 2.18 -7.04 21.71
N ALA A 114 3.48 -6.88 21.95
CA ALA A 114 4.23 -7.63 22.96
C ALA A 114 4.63 -6.71 24.13
N GLY A 115 4.88 -7.31 25.30
CA GLY A 115 5.22 -6.59 26.54
C GLY A 115 6.30 -5.51 26.35
N GLY A 116 6.02 -4.29 26.79
CA GLY A 116 6.92 -3.14 26.64
C GLY A 116 6.94 -2.47 25.26
N ARG A 117 6.18 -2.98 24.28
CA ARG A 117 6.19 -2.51 22.88
C ARG A 117 4.81 -2.11 22.35
N VAL A 118 3.99 -1.52 23.21
CA VAL A 118 2.63 -1.06 22.86
C VAL A 118 2.57 -0.01 21.74
N HIS A 119 3.70 0.62 21.40
CA HIS A 119 3.85 1.61 20.33
C HIS A 119 4.32 1.00 19.00
N MET A 120 4.61 -0.31 18.95
CA MET A 120 5.00 -1.04 17.74
C MET A 120 4.08 -2.26 17.54
N PRO A 121 2.79 -2.06 17.27
CA PRO A 121 1.87 -3.15 17.01
C PRO A 121 2.14 -3.79 15.64
N VAL A 122 1.87 -5.09 15.54
CA VAL A 122 1.72 -5.79 14.26
C VAL A 122 0.24 -5.76 13.87
N LEU A 123 -0.07 -5.14 12.73
CA LEU A 123 -1.44 -4.92 12.23
C LEU A 123 -1.81 -5.95 11.15
N ALA A 124 -1.81 -7.24 11.52
CA ALA A 124 -2.00 -8.35 10.57
C ALA A 124 -3.29 -8.25 9.73
N VAL A 125 -4.37 -7.68 10.28
CA VAL A 125 -5.62 -7.43 9.54
C VAL A 125 -5.42 -6.41 8.42
N LEU A 126 -4.78 -5.27 8.72
CA LEU A 126 -4.49 -4.23 7.74
C LEU A 126 -3.56 -4.76 6.64
N ASP A 127 -2.53 -5.52 7.03
CA ASP A 127 -1.59 -6.13 6.09
C ASP A 127 -2.26 -7.16 5.17
N ALA A 128 -3.20 -7.97 5.70
CA ALA A 128 -3.98 -8.88 4.87
C ALA A 128 -4.83 -8.12 3.84
N HIS A 129 -5.44 -7.00 4.21
CA HIS A 129 -6.16 -6.14 3.27
C HIS A 129 -5.26 -5.52 2.20
N ALA A 130 -4.07 -5.04 2.57
CA ALA A 130 -3.08 -4.53 1.62
C ALA A 130 -2.63 -5.62 0.63
N ARG A 131 -2.32 -6.81 1.13
CA ARG A 131 -1.91 -7.96 0.31
C ARG A 131 -3.00 -8.49 -0.61
N TRP A 132 -4.27 -8.39 -0.21
CA TRP A 132 -5.38 -8.70 -1.11
C TRP A 132 -5.37 -7.77 -2.32
N ARG A 133 -5.27 -6.45 -2.09
CA ARG A 133 -5.23 -5.43 -3.15
C ARG A 133 -4.08 -5.67 -4.12
N LEU A 134 -2.90 -6.00 -3.59
CA LEU A 134 -1.70 -6.30 -4.37
C LEU A 134 -1.65 -7.74 -4.91
N ARG A 135 -2.66 -8.57 -4.61
CA ARG A 135 -2.73 -9.98 -5.02
C ARG A 135 -1.46 -10.76 -4.67
N THR A 136 -0.84 -10.42 -3.53
CA THR A 136 0.45 -11.00 -3.14
C THR A 136 0.32 -12.51 -2.96
N PRO A 137 1.23 -13.33 -3.54
CA PRO A 137 1.25 -14.78 -3.36
C PRO A 137 1.38 -15.18 -1.87
N PRO A 138 1.29 -16.49 -1.53
CA PRO A 138 1.42 -16.98 -0.16
C PRO A 138 2.49 -16.23 0.65
N TRP A 139 2.09 -15.71 1.81
CA TRP A 139 2.84 -14.72 2.57
C TRP A 139 2.88 -15.01 4.06
N THR A 140 2.01 -15.90 4.55
CA THR A 140 1.71 -16.12 5.96
C THR A 140 2.91 -16.69 6.69
N VAL A 141 3.57 -17.72 6.14
CA VAL A 141 4.74 -18.34 6.78
C VAL A 141 5.86 -17.32 7.01
N ASP A 142 6.25 -16.60 5.96
CA ASP A 142 7.32 -15.61 6.03
C ASP A 142 6.94 -14.40 6.87
N TYR A 143 5.68 -13.97 6.82
CA TYR A 143 5.17 -12.89 7.62
C TYR A 143 5.17 -13.23 9.10
N VAL A 144 4.63 -14.39 9.51
CA VAL A 144 4.63 -14.84 10.91
C VAL A 144 6.06 -14.90 11.44
N ARG A 145 7.01 -15.42 10.66
CA ARG A 145 8.43 -15.43 11.01
C ARG A 145 8.98 -14.03 11.27
N ARG A 146 8.79 -13.09 10.34
CA ARG A 146 9.28 -11.70 10.47
C ARG A 146 8.58 -10.93 11.58
N ALA A 147 7.27 -11.08 11.72
CA ALA A 147 6.48 -10.43 12.75
C ALA A 147 6.80 -10.97 14.15
N THR A 148 7.06 -12.27 14.29
CA THR A 148 7.57 -12.86 15.53
C THR A 148 8.91 -12.24 15.90
N ALA A 149 9.87 -12.22 14.95
CA ALA A 149 11.17 -11.57 15.17
C ALA A 149 10.99 -10.09 15.55
N HIS A 150 10.12 -9.37 14.85
CA HIS A 150 9.78 -8.00 15.15
C HIS A 150 9.25 -7.84 16.56
N LEU A 151 8.31 -8.67 17.03
CA LEU A 151 7.73 -8.55 18.37
C LEU A 151 8.70 -8.97 19.49
N THR A 152 9.60 -9.92 19.22
CA THR A 152 10.61 -10.41 20.19
C THR A 152 11.87 -9.57 20.26
N ALA A 153 12.14 -8.72 19.26
CA ALA A 153 13.33 -7.88 19.28
C ALA A 153 13.32 -6.98 20.53
N PRO A 154 14.49 -6.73 21.15
CA PRO A 154 14.57 -5.78 22.25
C PRO A 154 14.03 -4.43 21.77
N ALA A 155 13.23 -3.77 22.61
CA ALA A 155 12.77 -2.43 22.31
C ALA A 155 14.01 -1.56 22.03
N PRO A 156 14.04 -0.80 20.92
CA PRO A 156 15.15 0.09 20.66
C PRO A 156 15.29 1.00 21.88
N ALA A 157 16.49 1.07 22.44
CA ALA A 157 16.76 1.97 23.55
C ALA A 157 16.44 3.37 23.04
N LEU A 158 15.35 3.96 23.53
CA LEU A 158 15.08 5.35 23.27
C LEU A 158 16.33 6.12 23.75
N PRO A 159 16.95 6.95 22.90
CA PRO A 159 18.10 7.73 23.31
C PRO A 159 17.67 8.46 24.58
N ALA A 160 18.40 8.22 25.67
CA ALA A 160 18.12 8.87 26.94
C ALA A 160 17.99 10.37 26.64
N PRO A 161 16.89 11.03 27.04
CA PRO A 161 16.71 12.44 26.77
C PRO A 161 17.99 13.13 27.24
N ALA A 162 18.71 13.77 26.29
CA ALA A 162 19.97 14.40 26.60
C ALA A 162 19.70 15.35 27.76
N LEU A 163 20.17 14.98 28.95
CA LEU A 163 20.04 15.85 30.11
C LEU A 163 20.66 17.18 29.66
N PRO A 164 19.92 18.29 29.78
CA PRO A 164 20.44 19.58 29.36
C PRO A 164 21.80 19.75 30.03
N VAL A 165 22.85 19.75 29.21
CA VAL A 165 24.21 19.98 29.69
C VAL A 165 24.13 21.32 30.41
N PRO A 166 24.43 21.39 31.72
CA PRO A 166 24.38 22.64 32.44
C PRO A 166 25.26 23.63 31.67
N THR A 167 24.64 24.64 31.09
CA THR A 167 25.37 25.75 30.50
C THR A 167 26.16 26.35 31.65
N GLY A 168 27.47 26.07 31.67
CA GLY A 168 28.38 26.72 32.60
C GLY A 168 28.20 28.24 32.46
N PRO A 169 28.42 29.00 33.55
CA PRO A 169 28.27 30.46 33.52
C PRO A 169 29.13 31.01 32.39
N SER A 170 28.45 31.52 31.37
CA SER A 170 29.07 32.27 30.30
C SER A 170 29.59 33.55 30.94
N ASP A 171 30.90 33.61 31.13
CA ASP A 171 31.62 34.81 31.55
C ASP A 171 31.27 35.94 30.56
N ALA A 172 30.39 36.82 30.99
CA ALA A 172 30.09 38.07 30.33
C ALA A 172 31.25 39.02 30.61
N ALA A 173 32.29 38.94 29.79
CA ALA A 173 33.31 39.97 29.70
C ALA A 173 33.16 40.73 28.37
N ASP A 174 32.94 42.03 28.53
CA ASP A 174 33.24 43.13 27.61
C ASP A 174 32.75 43.08 26.15
N ALA A 175 31.73 43.91 25.88
CA ALA A 175 31.73 44.77 24.71
C ALA A 175 30.82 45.98 24.91
N THR A 176 31.37 47.04 25.53
CA THR A 176 30.88 48.40 25.34
C THR A 176 31.09 48.83 23.89
N GLY A 177 30.03 48.79 23.08
CA GLY A 177 30.01 49.26 21.70
C GLY A 177 28.83 50.19 21.46
N THR A 178 29.03 51.47 21.77
CA THR A 178 28.13 52.58 21.41
C THR A 178 28.00 52.66 19.89
N SER A 179 26.83 52.31 19.35
CA SER A 179 26.51 52.55 17.94
C SER A 179 25.29 53.46 17.82
N ALA A 180 25.53 54.65 17.27
CA ALA A 180 24.57 55.71 17.06
C ALA A 180 23.56 55.32 15.98
N ARG A 181 22.28 55.53 16.27
CA ARG A 181 21.13 55.35 15.37
C ARG A 181 20.82 56.67 14.66
N PRO A 182 20.88 56.76 13.32
CA PRO A 182 20.34 57.90 12.60
C PRO A 182 18.82 57.77 12.48
N ALA A 183 18.12 58.86 12.76
CA ALA A 183 16.70 59.03 12.50
C ALA A 183 16.44 59.21 11.00
N ALA A 184 15.42 58.53 10.46
CA ALA A 184 14.87 58.79 9.14
C ALA A 184 13.47 59.42 9.27
N PRO A 185 13.09 60.34 8.37
CA PRO A 185 11.91 61.18 8.49
C PRO A 185 10.64 60.46 7.99
N GLY A 186 9.51 60.88 8.57
CA GLY A 186 8.19 60.36 8.26
C GLY A 186 7.67 60.76 6.88
N THR A 187 6.80 59.90 6.35
CA THR A 187 5.87 60.25 5.28
C THR A 187 4.48 59.82 5.72
N ASP A 188 3.67 60.84 6.02
CA ASP A 188 2.21 60.76 6.06
C ASP A 188 1.69 60.35 4.69
N GLY A 189 0.86 59.31 4.67
CA GLY A 189 0.22 58.79 3.47
C GLY A 189 -1.14 58.22 3.83
N THR A 190 -2.11 59.11 4.01
CA THR A 190 -3.53 58.80 4.16
C THR A 190 -4.04 58.17 2.87
N ALA A 191 -4.28 56.85 2.87
CA ALA A 191 -4.98 56.15 1.81
C ALA A 191 -6.31 55.60 2.34
N ASP A 192 -7.36 56.23 1.83
CA ASP A 192 -8.76 55.87 1.83
C ASP A 192 -8.97 54.38 1.43
N GLN A 193 -9.55 53.59 2.33
CA GLN A 193 -10.05 52.23 2.04
C GLN A 193 -11.56 52.22 2.13
N THR A 194 -12.20 52.39 0.96
CA THR A 194 -13.60 52.06 0.74
C THR A 194 -13.76 50.54 0.68
N ARG A 195 -14.47 49.99 1.67
CA ARG A 195 -14.80 48.58 1.83
C ARG A 195 -16.12 48.29 1.10
N PRO A 196 -16.19 47.38 0.10
CA PRO A 196 -17.46 46.90 -0.40
C PRO A 196 -18.02 45.82 0.53
N ASP A 197 -19.27 46.00 0.90
CA ASP A 197 -20.11 45.10 1.69
C ASP A 197 -20.56 43.93 0.80
N VAL A 198 -20.16 42.70 1.13
CA VAL A 198 -20.55 41.47 0.41
C VAL A 198 -21.32 40.57 1.36
N ALA A 199 -22.59 40.36 1.04
CA ALA A 199 -23.52 39.53 1.82
C ALA A 199 -23.12 38.04 1.79
N PRO A 200 -23.31 37.29 2.89
CA PRO A 200 -22.98 35.87 2.95
C PRO A 200 -24.02 35.00 2.19
N PRO A 201 -23.59 33.95 1.48
CA PRO A 201 -24.51 33.02 0.82
C PRO A 201 -25.19 32.06 1.82
N ALA A 202 -26.43 31.71 1.50
CA ALA A 202 -27.31 30.87 2.32
C ALA A 202 -26.81 29.41 2.43
N ALA A 203 -26.92 28.86 3.64
CA ALA A 203 -26.58 27.47 3.96
C ALA A 203 -27.53 26.48 3.27
N GLY A 204 -27.01 25.70 2.33
CA GLY A 204 -27.68 24.55 1.74
C GLY A 204 -27.76 23.38 2.73
N ARG A 205 -28.96 22.80 2.89
CA ARG A 205 -29.22 21.61 3.71
C ARG A 205 -28.63 20.38 3.02
N HIS A 206 -27.58 19.79 3.59
CA HIS A 206 -27.11 18.47 3.19
C HIS A 206 -27.93 17.38 3.90
N ALA A 207 -28.45 16.44 3.12
CA ALA A 207 -29.17 15.27 3.60
C ALA A 207 -28.21 14.31 4.32
N ALA A 208 -28.68 13.71 5.42
CA ALA A 208 -27.93 12.74 6.19
C ALA A 208 -27.74 11.42 5.39
N PRO A 209 -26.57 10.76 5.49
CA PRO A 209 -26.34 9.47 4.86
C PRO A 209 -27.18 8.35 5.52
N PRO A 210 -27.59 7.33 4.76
CA PRO A 210 -28.34 6.20 5.31
C PRO A 210 -27.48 5.35 6.27
N PRO A 211 -28.09 4.70 7.27
CA PRO A 211 -27.38 3.84 8.21
C PRO A 211 -26.81 2.59 7.53
N ALA A 212 -25.61 2.19 7.94
CA ALA A 212 -24.95 0.96 7.50
C ALA A 212 -25.79 -0.27 7.88
N THR A 213 -26.18 -1.05 6.87
CA THR A 213 -26.87 -2.34 7.01
C THR A 213 -26.03 -3.35 7.77
N GLY A 214 -26.66 -4.07 8.70
CA GLY A 214 -26.03 -5.15 9.45
C GLY A 214 -25.49 -6.24 8.53
N TRP A 215 -24.33 -6.78 8.91
CA TRP A 215 -23.66 -7.89 8.23
C TRP A 215 -24.47 -9.19 8.42
N GLU A 216 -25.02 -9.74 7.34
CA GLU A 216 -25.46 -11.13 7.27
C GLU A 216 -24.45 -11.96 6.47
N PRO A 217 -23.98 -13.11 7.00
CA PRO A 217 -23.03 -13.96 6.29
C PRO A 217 -23.69 -14.61 5.07
N VAL A 218 -23.15 -14.32 3.88
CA VAL A 218 -23.49 -15.04 2.65
C VAL A 218 -23.00 -16.48 2.77
N ARG A 219 -23.92 -17.42 2.94
CA ARG A 219 -23.61 -18.85 2.85
C ARG A 219 -23.41 -19.23 1.39
N VAL A 220 -22.20 -19.61 1.02
CA VAL A 220 -21.93 -20.23 -0.27
C VAL A 220 -22.49 -21.66 -0.21
N PRO A 221 -23.40 -22.06 -1.11
CA PRO A 221 -23.91 -23.43 -1.12
C PRO A 221 -22.78 -24.39 -1.53
N THR A 222 -22.34 -25.22 -0.57
CA THR A 222 -21.49 -26.38 -0.85
C THR A 222 -22.35 -27.45 -1.51
N GLY A 223 -22.46 -27.36 -2.84
CA GLY A 223 -23.06 -28.42 -3.65
C GLY A 223 -22.20 -29.68 -3.56
N SER A 224 -22.56 -30.60 -2.67
CA SER A 224 -22.10 -31.99 -2.73
C SER A 224 -22.72 -32.66 -3.95
N SER A 225 -22.05 -32.54 -5.09
CA SER A 225 -22.34 -33.34 -6.28
C SER A 225 -21.62 -34.69 -6.12
N PRO A 226 -22.32 -35.85 -6.09
CA PRO A 226 -21.67 -37.14 -5.95
C PRO A 226 -20.87 -37.46 -7.22
N ALA A 227 -19.58 -37.77 -7.05
CA ALA A 227 -18.66 -38.13 -8.11
C ALA A 227 -19.11 -39.41 -8.86
N PRO A 228 -18.89 -39.50 -10.18
CA PRO A 228 -19.17 -40.72 -10.94
C PRO A 228 -18.17 -41.83 -10.59
N VAL A 229 -18.72 -43.00 -10.26
CA VAL A 229 -17.96 -44.23 -9.98
C VAL A 229 -17.33 -44.75 -11.27
N LEU A 230 -15.99 -44.82 -11.31
CA LEU A 230 -15.23 -45.51 -12.35
C LEU A 230 -15.22 -47.03 -12.09
N PRO A 231 -15.34 -47.88 -13.14
CA PRO A 231 -15.33 -49.33 -12.97
C PRO A 231 -13.93 -49.86 -12.65
N THR A 232 -13.83 -50.60 -11.54
CA THR A 232 -12.61 -51.28 -11.10
C THR A 232 -12.34 -52.50 -11.99
N ARG A 233 -11.20 -52.49 -12.68
CA ARG A 233 -10.68 -53.63 -13.45
C ARG A 233 -10.27 -54.75 -12.49
N GLY A 234 -10.79 -55.95 -12.74
CA GLY A 234 -10.64 -57.13 -11.89
C GLY A 234 -9.18 -57.60 -11.71
N ARG A 235 -8.84 -57.93 -10.46
CA ARG A 235 -7.65 -58.70 -10.12
C ARG A 235 -8.09 -60.05 -9.57
N ARG A 236 -7.75 -61.09 -10.34
CA ARG A 236 -7.92 -62.51 -10.06
C ARG A 236 -7.08 -62.89 -8.84
N GLY A 237 -7.67 -63.52 -7.84
CA GLY A 237 -6.99 -64.02 -6.64
C GLY A 237 -7.84 -65.11 -5.96
N ALA A 238 -7.19 -66.17 -5.52
CA ALA A 238 -7.72 -67.50 -5.27
C ALA A 238 -8.76 -67.65 -4.13
N GLN A 239 -9.63 -68.64 -4.33
CA GLN A 239 -10.54 -69.29 -3.39
C GLN A 239 -9.78 -69.99 -2.23
N PRO A 240 -10.38 -70.14 -1.04
CA PRO A 240 -11.12 -71.37 -0.72
C PRO A 240 -12.45 -71.10 0.05
N SER A 241 -13.57 -71.69 -0.38
CA SER A 241 -14.17 -72.96 0.10
C SER A 241 -14.87 -72.88 1.46
N ALA A 242 -16.22 -72.75 1.45
CA ALA A 242 -17.15 -73.49 2.32
C ALA A 242 -18.63 -73.15 2.00
N ALA A 243 -19.38 -74.19 1.61
CA ALA A 243 -20.79 -74.52 1.88
C ALA A 243 -21.91 -73.46 1.82
N ALA A 244 -22.81 -73.62 0.83
CA ALA A 244 -24.30 -73.66 0.96
C ALA A 244 -24.91 -73.62 -0.47
N SER A 245 -25.28 -74.76 -1.05
CA SER A 245 -26.63 -75.33 -1.12
C SER A 245 -27.74 -74.47 -1.75
N ALA A 246 -28.23 -75.01 -2.87
CA ALA A 246 -29.60 -74.99 -3.41
C ALA A 246 -30.07 -73.80 -4.29
N ALA A 247 -30.21 -74.15 -5.58
CA ALA A 247 -31.04 -73.58 -6.65
C ALA A 247 -32.57 -73.67 -6.30
N PRO A 248 -33.55 -73.24 -7.15
CA PRO A 248 -33.44 -72.88 -8.57
C PRO A 248 -34.23 -71.64 -9.07
N ALA A 249 -33.97 -71.33 -10.35
CA ALA A 249 -34.70 -70.41 -11.21
C ALA A 249 -36.18 -70.81 -11.42
N PRO A 250 -36.98 -69.92 -12.05
CA PRO A 250 -37.23 -70.16 -13.47
C PRO A 250 -37.18 -68.89 -14.34
N SER A 251 -37.32 -69.18 -15.63
CA SER A 251 -36.93 -68.45 -16.82
C SER A 251 -38.03 -67.57 -17.45
N THR A 252 -37.56 -66.74 -18.40
CA THR A 252 -38.18 -66.31 -19.67
C THR A 252 -39.31 -65.26 -19.71
N GLY A 253 -39.03 -64.17 -20.45
CA GLY A 253 -39.99 -63.25 -21.09
C GLY A 253 -39.25 -61.98 -21.55
N ARG A 254 -38.70 -61.90 -22.77
CA ARG A 254 -39.35 -61.57 -24.06
C ARG A 254 -39.62 -60.05 -24.22
N SER A 255 -38.92 -59.43 -25.19
CA SER A 255 -39.31 -58.30 -26.08
C SER A 255 -39.82 -56.99 -25.43
N ASP A 256 -39.52 -55.76 -25.84
CA ASP A 256 -39.25 -55.18 -27.15
C ASP A 256 -38.62 -53.77 -27.01
N ALA A 257 -38.02 -53.32 -28.12
CA ALA A 257 -37.92 -51.94 -28.62
C ALA A 257 -36.97 -50.90 -27.96
N PRO A 258 -36.02 -50.32 -28.74
CA PRO A 258 -35.28 -49.12 -28.38
C PRO A 258 -36.05 -47.83 -28.75
N PRO A 259 -35.93 -46.74 -27.97
CA PRO A 259 -36.44 -45.43 -28.39
C PRO A 259 -35.53 -44.77 -29.44
N PRO A 260 -36.08 -43.94 -30.34
CA PRO A 260 -35.35 -43.35 -31.46
C PRO A 260 -34.40 -42.21 -31.05
N ALA A 261 -33.39 -42.05 -31.90
CA ALA A 261 -32.37 -41.02 -31.88
C ALA A 261 -32.94 -39.60 -31.83
N SER A 262 -32.42 -38.77 -30.94
CA SER A 262 -32.56 -37.31 -31.04
C SER A 262 -31.44 -36.77 -31.93
N ASP A 263 -31.85 -36.23 -33.07
CA ASP A 263 -31.06 -35.37 -33.95
C ASP A 263 -30.44 -34.22 -33.14
N ARG A 264 -29.11 -34.17 -33.10
CA ARG A 264 -28.37 -33.01 -32.62
C ARG A 264 -27.75 -32.31 -33.83
N PRO A 265 -28.15 -31.08 -34.17
CA PRO A 265 -27.58 -30.35 -35.29
C PRO A 265 -26.12 -29.97 -35.00
N ALA A 266 -25.27 -30.11 -36.01
CA ALA A 266 -23.87 -29.71 -35.99
C ALA A 266 -23.72 -28.18 -35.84
N PRO A 267 -22.71 -27.70 -35.11
CA PRO A 267 -22.40 -26.26 -35.05
C PRO A 267 -21.84 -25.77 -36.39
N PRO A 268 -22.20 -24.55 -36.86
CA PRO A 268 -21.63 -23.98 -38.07
C PRO A 268 -20.17 -23.57 -37.88
N ALA A 269 -19.37 -23.82 -38.92
CA ALA A 269 -17.99 -23.39 -39.03
C ALA A 269 -17.89 -21.84 -39.06
N PRO A 270 -16.82 -21.24 -38.49
CA PRO A 270 -16.62 -19.80 -38.55
C PRO A 270 -16.22 -19.36 -39.98
N ALA A 271 -16.95 -18.38 -40.49
CA ALA A 271 -16.65 -17.70 -41.75
C ALA A 271 -15.39 -16.82 -41.60
N ALA A 272 -14.44 -17.03 -42.51
CA ALA A 272 -13.30 -16.15 -42.70
C ALA A 272 -13.76 -14.86 -43.39
N HIS A 273 -13.64 -13.72 -42.69
CA HIS A 273 -13.71 -12.41 -43.33
C HIS A 273 -12.31 -11.96 -43.73
N ALA A 274 -12.11 -11.92 -45.04
CA ALA A 274 -10.97 -11.32 -45.71
C ALA A 274 -10.96 -9.80 -45.48
N VAL A 275 -9.80 -9.27 -45.07
CA VAL A 275 -9.51 -7.85 -45.07
C VAL A 275 -8.96 -7.47 -46.44
N ALA A 276 -9.64 -6.54 -47.11
CA ALA A 276 -9.18 -5.94 -48.36
C ALA A 276 -8.13 -4.85 -48.06
N ALA A 277 -7.02 -4.91 -48.78
CA ALA A 277 -6.02 -3.86 -48.87
C ALA A 277 -6.48 -2.74 -49.81
N PRO A 278 -5.99 -1.51 -49.62
CA PRO A 278 -5.66 -0.65 -50.73
C PRO A 278 -4.16 -0.39 -50.81
N ALA A 279 -3.66 -0.54 -52.03
CA ALA A 279 -2.35 -0.12 -52.48
C ALA A 279 -2.28 1.41 -52.54
N ASP A 280 -1.17 1.99 -52.12
CA ASP A 280 -0.59 3.09 -52.88
C ASP A 280 0.93 3.16 -52.71
N ALA A 281 1.59 3.51 -53.80
CA ALA A 281 3.01 3.32 -54.05
C ALA A 281 3.82 4.58 -53.71
N THR A 282 5.03 4.39 -53.18
CA THR A 282 6.12 5.39 -53.31
C THR A 282 7.47 4.67 -53.36
N PRO A 283 8.33 4.95 -54.36
CA PRO A 283 9.57 4.22 -54.61
C PRO A 283 10.75 4.68 -53.72
N PRO A 284 11.79 3.85 -53.55
CA PRO A 284 12.99 4.20 -52.78
C PRO A 284 14.02 4.95 -53.63
N PRO A 285 14.80 5.90 -53.06
CA PRO A 285 15.97 6.41 -53.75
C PRO A 285 17.23 5.59 -53.46
N ALA A 286 18.11 5.70 -54.45
CA ALA A 286 19.30 4.92 -54.76
C ALA A 286 20.46 4.97 -53.74
N LEU A 287 21.27 3.92 -53.89
CA LEU A 287 22.60 3.61 -53.37
C LEU A 287 23.74 4.54 -53.88
N LEU A 288 24.81 4.63 -53.05
CA LEU A 288 26.27 4.88 -53.31
C LEU A 288 26.83 6.32 -53.44
N PRO A 289 28.15 6.56 -53.19
CA PRO A 289 29.17 5.79 -52.42
C PRO A 289 30.11 6.65 -51.50
N ASP A 290 30.98 5.93 -50.77
CA ASP A 290 32.38 6.22 -50.35
C ASP A 290 32.78 7.54 -49.66
N ALA A 291 33.38 7.41 -48.45
CA ALA A 291 34.80 7.70 -48.16
C ALA A 291 35.09 7.64 -46.65
N GLY A 292 36.13 6.89 -46.26
CA GLY A 292 36.67 6.80 -44.89
C GLY A 292 37.34 8.10 -44.37
N PRO A 293 38.03 8.10 -43.21
CA PRO A 293 39.23 7.28 -43.02
C PRO A 293 39.42 6.59 -41.64
N THR A 294 40.02 5.40 -41.70
CA THR A 294 41.26 4.95 -41.02
C THR A 294 41.61 5.43 -39.60
N ALA A 295 41.51 4.50 -38.63
CA ALA A 295 42.48 4.19 -37.57
C ALA A 295 42.04 2.83 -36.97
N GLY A 296 42.79 1.74 -36.89
CA GLY A 296 44.22 1.44 -36.90
C GLY A 296 44.42 0.39 -35.79
N PRO A 297 44.62 -0.91 -36.10
CA PRO A 297 44.82 -1.93 -35.07
C PRO A 297 46.31 -2.03 -34.72
N GLY A 298 46.65 -1.71 -33.47
CA GLY A 298 47.98 -1.93 -32.91
C GLY A 298 48.12 -3.37 -32.39
N PRO A 299 49.29 -4.01 -32.60
CA PRO A 299 49.49 -5.44 -32.39
C PRO A 299 49.80 -5.83 -30.93
N LEU A 300 49.48 -7.09 -30.67
CA LEU A 300 50.01 -7.96 -29.62
C LEU A 300 51.54 -7.88 -29.55
N ASP A 301 52.08 -7.63 -28.35
CA ASP A 301 53.39 -8.15 -27.98
C ASP A 301 53.34 -8.65 -26.53
N ASP A 302 53.69 -9.92 -26.43
CA ASP A 302 53.74 -10.77 -25.25
C ASP A 302 55.22 -10.98 -24.90
N PRO A 303 55.66 -10.64 -23.69
CA PRO A 303 56.85 -11.27 -23.14
C PRO A 303 56.56 -12.07 -21.86
N ALA A 304 56.95 -13.33 -21.94
CA ALA A 304 57.05 -14.34 -20.88
C ALA A 304 58.00 -13.91 -19.72
N PRO A 305 58.04 -14.67 -18.60
CA PRO A 305 58.18 -14.13 -17.26
C PRO A 305 59.63 -13.95 -16.82
N THR A 306 59.88 -12.92 -16.01
CA THR A 306 61.09 -12.82 -15.19
C THR A 306 60.68 -12.88 -13.72
N SER A 307 60.94 -14.03 -13.10
CA SER A 307 60.93 -14.20 -11.65
C SER A 307 62.02 -13.33 -11.04
N LEU A 308 61.62 -12.41 -10.16
CA LEU A 308 62.51 -11.75 -9.21
C LEU A 308 61.73 -11.53 -7.92
N ASP A 309 62.18 -12.28 -6.92
CA ASP A 309 62.01 -12.08 -5.48
C ASP A 309 61.67 -10.64 -5.12
N ALA A 310 60.42 -10.40 -4.72
CA ALA A 310 59.97 -9.15 -4.11
C ALA A 310 59.39 -9.47 -2.73
N PRO A 311 59.80 -8.76 -1.68
CA PRO A 311 59.38 -9.03 -0.31
C PRO A 311 57.87 -8.84 -0.16
N GLU A 312 57.27 -9.78 0.56
CA GLU A 312 55.87 -9.84 0.95
C GLU A 312 55.36 -8.45 1.40
N PRO A 313 54.43 -7.80 0.66
CA PRO A 313 53.82 -6.57 1.13
C PRO A 313 52.93 -6.91 2.32
N VAL A 314 53.35 -6.46 3.50
CA VAL A 314 52.53 -6.43 4.71
C VAL A 314 51.25 -5.66 4.35
N LEU A 315 50.14 -6.39 4.22
CA LEU A 315 48.81 -5.83 4.09
C LEU A 315 48.59 -4.92 5.32
N PRO A 316 48.31 -3.62 5.15
CA PRO A 316 47.82 -2.82 6.25
C PRO A 316 46.52 -3.48 6.72
N GLU A 317 46.46 -3.80 8.01
CA GLU A 317 45.24 -4.25 8.67
C GLU A 317 44.11 -3.34 8.22
N ALA A 318 43.12 -3.93 7.55
CA ALA A 318 41.92 -3.22 7.18
C ALA A 318 41.24 -2.81 8.49
N ASP A 319 41.45 -1.56 8.89
CA ASP A 319 40.60 -0.87 9.83
C ASP A 319 39.19 -1.01 9.28
N VAL A 320 38.42 -1.90 9.90
CA VAL A 320 36.99 -2.05 9.67
C VAL A 320 36.37 -0.78 10.21
N VAL A 321 36.39 0.27 9.38
CA VAL A 321 35.53 1.43 9.54
C VAL A 321 34.13 0.88 9.34
N THR A 322 33.50 0.47 10.44
CA THR A 322 32.05 0.32 10.52
C THR A 322 31.49 1.68 10.11
N ALA A 323 31.05 1.79 8.86
CA ALA A 323 30.36 2.96 8.35
C ALA A 323 29.16 3.18 9.28
N SER A 324 29.29 4.15 10.17
CA SER A 324 28.22 4.57 11.06
C SER A 324 27.05 4.96 10.18
N THR A 325 26.00 4.14 10.17
CA THR A 325 24.71 4.51 9.57
C THR A 325 24.34 5.89 10.10
N PRO A 326 24.13 6.89 9.23
CA PRO A 326 23.83 8.24 9.68
C PRO A 326 22.57 8.19 10.53
N VAL A 327 22.67 8.69 11.77
CA VAL A 327 21.54 8.82 12.67
C VAL A 327 20.57 9.82 12.06
N VAL A 328 19.46 9.32 11.52
CA VAL A 328 18.40 10.16 10.95
C VAL A 328 17.69 10.86 12.11
N ALA A 329 17.71 12.20 12.10
CA ALA A 329 16.97 13.01 13.07
C ALA A 329 15.47 12.65 13.06
N PRO A 330 14.76 12.79 14.20
CA PRO A 330 13.35 12.42 14.28
C PRO A 330 12.52 13.13 13.20
N VAL A 331 11.80 12.33 12.42
CA VAL A 331 10.92 12.75 11.33
C VAL A 331 9.87 13.72 11.89
N SER A 332 9.63 14.83 11.19
CA SER A 332 8.62 15.83 11.60
C SER A 332 7.24 15.17 11.73
N THR A 333 6.56 15.43 12.83
CA THR A 333 5.28 14.81 13.21
C THR A 333 4.06 15.61 12.75
N LEU A 334 4.19 16.45 11.72
CA LEU A 334 3.05 17.25 11.25
C LEU A 334 1.96 16.32 10.73
N THR A 335 0.75 16.54 11.21
CA THR A 335 -0.47 15.93 10.70
C THR A 335 -1.21 16.93 9.80
N PRO A 336 -2.12 16.49 8.92
CA PRO A 336 -2.96 17.40 8.13
C PRO A 336 -3.73 18.41 9.00
N GLU A 337 -4.06 18.05 10.23
CA GLU A 337 -4.72 18.87 11.25
C GLU A 337 -3.85 20.02 11.77
N ASP A 338 -2.53 19.88 11.72
CA ASP A 338 -1.58 20.88 12.22
C ASP A 338 -1.30 22.00 11.18
N LEU A 339 -1.84 21.86 9.96
CA LEU A 339 -1.64 22.84 8.90
C LEU A 339 -2.48 24.12 9.13
N PRO A 340 -1.93 25.32 8.85
CA PRO A 340 -2.67 26.58 8.99
C PRO A 340 -4.03 26.60 8.28
N HIS A 341 -4.11 25.94 7.12
CA HIS A 341 -5.36 25.71 6.40
C HIS A 341 -5.55 24.21 6.23
N ARG A 342 -6.42 23.65 7.09
CA ARG A 342 -6.71 22.23 7.10
C ARG A 342 -7.20 21.76 5.70
N PRO A 343 -6.51 20.80 5.06
CA PRO A 343 -6.92 20.28 3.77
C PRO A 343 -8.21 19.49 3.92
N THR A 344 -9.10 19.62 2.93
CA THR A 344 -10.33 18.81 2.88
C THR A 344 -9.99 17.31 2.73
N PRO A 345 -10.87 16.38 3.18
CA PRO A 345 -10.63 14.95 3.01
C PRO A 345 -10.32 14.55 1.56
N ARG A 346 -11.00 15.15 0.59
CA ARG A 346 -10.74 14.94 -0.84
C ARG A 346 -9.32 15.30 -1.25
N VAL A 347 -8.77 16.41 -0.71
CA VAL A 347 -7.38 16.82 -0.98
C VAL A 347 -6.40 15.87 -0.31
N GLN A 348 -6.70 15.36 0.88
CA GLN A 348 -5.88 14.37 1.58
C GLN A 348 -5.83 13.04 0.80
N ASP A 349 -7.00 12.53 0.37
CA ASP A 349 -7.08 11.31 -0.44
C ASP A 349 -6.32 11.46 -1.77
N LEU A 350 -6.44 12.62 -2.41
CA LEU A 350 -5.74 12.92 -3.65
C LEU A 350 -4.22 13.02 -3.45
N ALA A 351 -3.77 13.62 -2.34
CA ALA A 351 -2.36 13.70 -1.96
C ALA A 351 -1.77 12.30 -1.72
N LEU A 352 -2.46 11.45 -0.98
CA LEU A 352 -2.02 10.09 -0.68
C LEU A 352 -1.93 9.23 -1.94
N ARG A 353 -2.95 9.26 -2.81
CA ARG A 353 -2.92 8.53 -4.09
C ARG A 353 -1.81 9.00 -5.02
N ALA A 354 -1.58 10.31 -5.10
CA ALA A 354 -0.47 10.86 -5.87
C ALA A 354 0.88 10.45 -5.26
N LEU A 355 0.99 10.38 -3.94
CA LEU A 355 2.22 9.96 -3.26
C LEU A 355 2.52 8.48 -3.50
N GLU A 356 1.51 7.61 -3.39
CA GLU A 356 1.63 6.19 -3.71
C GLU A 356 2.08 5.98 -5.17
N HIS A 357 1.45 6.68 -6.12
CA HIS A 357 1.84 6.63 -7.53
C HIS A 357 3.27 7.13 -7.75
N ALA A 358 3.63 8.25 -7.13
CA ALA A 358 4.98 8.82 -7.22
C ALA A 358 6.03 7.86 -6.69
N LEU A 359 5.76 7.23 -5.55
CA LEU A 359 6.67 6.31 -4.89
C LEU A 359 6.87 5.03 -5.72
N GLU A 360 5.80 4.42 -6.21
CA GLU A 360 5.89 3.24 -7.09
C GLU A 360 6.79 3.51 -8.31
N GLN A 361 6.63 4.67 -8.96
CA GLN A 361 7.49 5.07 -10.08
C GLN A 361 8.93 5.33 -9.65
N ALA A 362 9.13 6.03 -8.51
CA ALA A 362 10.46 6.34 -8.01
C ALA A 362 11.23 5.11 -7.53
N LEU A 363 10.56 4.06 -7.06
CA LEU A 363 11.17 2.78 -6.71
C LEU A 363 11.53 1.94 -7.95
N ALA A 364 10.87 2.18 -9.09
CA ALA A 364 11.13 1.48 -10.34
C ALA A 364 12.23 2.15 -11.20
N ASP A 365 12.51 3.44 -11.00
CA ASP A 365 13.52 4.20 -11.76
C ASP A 365 14.46 4.96 -10.82
N GLU A 366 15.78 4.73 -10.96
CA GLU A 366 16.83 5.42 -10.19
C GLU A 366 16.81 6.95 -10.36
N ARG A 367 16.25 7.44 -11.48
CA ARG A 367 16.07 8.89 -11.72
C ARG A 367 14.93 9.49 -10.90
N GLY A 368 14.16 8.66 -10.20
CA GLY A 368 12.94 9.05 -9.50
C GLY A 368 11.75 9.23 -10.44
N VAL A 369 10.70 9.88 -9.96
CA VAL A 369 9.49 10.15 -10.73
C VAL A 369 9.62 11.45 -11.52
N ALA A 370 9.26 11.39 -12.80
CA ALA A 370 9.09 12.58 -13.62
C ALA A 370 7.93 13.43 -13.06
N PRO A 371 7.98 14.77 -13.14
CA PRO A 371 6.86 15.60 -12.70
C PRO A 371 5.55 15.17 -13.36
N PHE A 372 4.47 15.12 -12.59
CA PHE A 372 3.16 14.71 -13.09
C PHE A 372 2.04 15.49 -12.42
N VAL A 373 0.87 15.48 -13.05
CA VAL A 373 -0.39 15.94 -12.47
C VAL A 373 -1.31 14.74 -12.32
N LEU A 374 -1.80 14.51 -11.10
CA LEU A 374 -2.90 13.60 -10.81
C LEU A 374 -4.18 14.42 -10.60
N VAL A 375 -5.22 14.08 -11.34
CA VAL A 375 -6.54 14.70 -11.19
C VAL A 375 -7.61 13.63 -10.96
N GLN A 376 -8.70 14.03 -10.30
CA GLN A 376 -9.86 13.17 -10.09
C GLN A 376 -11.13 13.83 -10.65
N ASP A 377 -11.74 13.18 -11.63
CA ASP A 377 -13.02 13.57 -12.23
C ASP A 377 -14.10 12.49 -12.02
N GLU A 378 -15.16 12.51 -12.83
CA GLU A 378 -16.26 11.54 -12.74
C GLU A 378 -15.87 10.14 -13.26
N ASP A 379 -14.89 10.06 -14.17
CA ASP A 379 -14.44 8.82 -14.81
C ASP A 379 -13.31 8.14 -14.03
N GLY A 380 -12.67 8.85 -13.10
CA GLY A 380 -11.73 8.29 -12.14
C GLY A 380 -10.51 9.17 -11.94
N PHE A 381 -9.33 8.55 -11.96
CA PHE A 381 -8.05 9.22 -11.79
C PHE A 381 -7.29 9.27 -13.11
N HIS A 382 -6.79 10.45 -13.45
CA HIS A 382 -5.98 10.66 -14.64
C HIS A 382 -4.62 11.22 -14.27
N VAL A 383 -3.57 10.64 -14.86
CA VAL A 383 -2.17 11.05 -14.69
C VAL A 383 -1.64 11.61 -16.01
N THR A 384 -1.11 12.82 -15.96
CA THR A 384 -0.36 13.44 -17.06
C THR A 384 1.09 13.65 -16.63
N THR A 385 2.06 13.11 -17.36
CA THR A 385 3.50 13.22 -17.04
C THR A 385 4.21 14.28 -17.89
N PHE A 386 5.31 14.83 -17.36
CA PHE A 386 6.11 15.90 -17.95
C PHE A 386 7.59 15.54 -17.94
N ALA A 387 8.44 16.32 -18.60
CA ALA A 387 9.88 16.09 -18.61
C ALA A 387 10.49 16.24 -17.19
N HIS A 388 11.56 15.49 -16.88
CA HIS A 388 12.25 15.63 -15.59
C HIS A 388 12.82 17.04 -15.37
N GLY A 389 12.95 17.41 -14.09
CA GLY A 389 13.55 18.68 -13.66
C GLY A 389 12.54 19.76 -13.33
N SER A 390 13.05 20.92 -12.90
CA SER A 390 12.23 22.05 -12.41
C SER A 390 11.32 22.65 -13.47
N ALA A 391 11.73 22.63 -14.75
CA ALA A 391 10.90 23.06 -15.87
C ALA A 391 9.63 22.21 -16.00
N GLY A 392 9.74 20.88 -15.90
CA GLY A 392 8.58 19.99 -15.92
C GLY A 392 7.66 20.16 -14.72
N VAL A 393 8.20 20.48 -13.54
CA VAL A 393 7.36 20.84 -12.36
C VAL A 393 6.55 22.10 -12.63
N ALA A 394 7.16 23.11 -13.27
CA ALA A 394 6.45 24.32 -13.67
C ALA A 394 5.35 24.03 -14.71
N GLU A 395 5.67 23.22 -15.74
CA GLU A 395 4.70 22.79 -16.75
C GLU A 395 3.55 21.97 -16.17
N ALA A 396 3.83 21.06 -15.23
CA ALA A 396 2.82 20.28 -14.51
C ALA A 396 1.87 21.21 -13.73
N ARG A 397 2.41 22.18 -12.99
CA ARG A 397 1.59 23.17 -12.28
C ARG A 397 0.76 24.03 -13.24
N ASP A 398 1.33 24.47 -14.35
CA ASP A 398 0.60 25.20 -15.38
C ASP A 398 -0.51 24.36 -16.02
N HIS A 399 -0.25 23.07 -16.23
CA HIS A 399 -1.26 22.13 -16.74
C HIS A 399 -2.42 21.99 -15.74
N ALA A 400 -2.13 21.76 -14.45
CA ALA A 400 -3.15 21.66 -13.41
C ALA A 400 -4.07 22.88 -13.39
N ARG A 401 -3.51 24.11 -13.42
CA ARG A 401 -4.28 25.37 -13.51
C ARG A 401 -5.20 25.44 -14.73
N ARG A 402 -4.76 24.91 -15.89
CA ARG A 402 -5.56 24.92 -17.13
C ARG A 402 -6.73 23.94 -17.10
N CYS A 403 -6.66 22.85 -16.33
CA CYS A 403 -7.71 21.83 -16.28
C CYS A 403 -9.02 22.31 -15.63
N ARG A 404 -9.02 23.43 -14.88
CA ARG A 404 -10.21 24.01 -14.20
C ARG A 404 -10.99 23.00 -13.34
N LEU A 405 -10.27 22.09 -12.69
CA LEU A 405 -10.87 21.05 -11.85
C LEU A 405 -11.13 21.54 -10.43
N SER A 406 -11.85 20.73 -9.65
CA SER A 406 -12.14 21.05 -8.25
C SER A 406 -10.97 20.76 -7.31
N ALA A 407 -10.10 19.80 -7.67
CA ALA A 407 -8.87 19.47 -6.94
C ALA A 407 -7.83 18.85 -7.91
N ALA A 408 -6.55 19.06 -7.62
CA ALA A 408 -5.43 18.46 -8.34
C ALA A 408 -4.25 18.22 -7.39
N ALA A 409 -3.42 17.24 -7.74
CA ALA A 409 -2.13 16.98 -7.12
C ALA A 409 -1.02 17.03 -8.16
N VAL A 410 0.12 17.62 -7.79
CA VAL A 410 1.35 17.66 -8.60
C VAL A 410 2.43 16.92 -7.83
N GLY A 411 2.97 15.85 -8.42
CA GLY A 411 4.04 15.05 -7.82
C GLY A 411 5.36 15.18 -8.60
N TRP A 412 6.49 15.11 -7.91
CA TRP A 412 7.83 15.10 -8.50
C TRP A 412 8.87 14.53 -7.52
N THR A 413 10.05 14.15 -8.01
CA THR A 413 11.20 13.83 -7.14
C THR A 413 11.99 15.08 -6.76
N SER A 414 12.17 15.29 -5.47
CA SER A 414 13.15 16.22 -4.91
C SER A 414 14.47 15.48 -4.65
N PRO A 415 15.61 16.03 -5.08
CA PRO A 415 16.92 15.44 -4.78
C PRO A 415 17.23 15.50 -3.28
N ALA A 416 18.17 14.66 -2.84
CA ALA A 416 18.78 14.78 -1.51
C ALA A 416 19.52 16.12 -1.36
N ASP A 417 19.62 16.61 -0.13
CA ASP A 417 20.37 17.81 0.24
C ASP A 417 21.05 17.64 1.61
N ASP A 418 21.82 18.64 2.06
CA ASP A 418 22.58 18.59 3.32
C ASP A 418 21.70 18.35 4.57
N THR A 419 20.41 18.68 4.48
CA THR A 419 19.43 18.48 5.56
C THR A 419 18.62 17.20 5.41
N ARG A 420 18.62 16.60 4.22
CA ARG A 420 17.79 15.46 3.82
C ARG A 420 18.64 14.49 2.99
N PRO A 421 19.25 13.47 3.63
CA PRO A 421 20.25 12.62 2.99
C PRO A 421 19.71 11.69 1.90
N TYR A 422 18.39 11.56 1.79
CA TYR A 422 17.73 10.68 0.81
C TYR A 422 16.85 11.50 -0.14
N PRO A 423 16.77 11.13 -1.44
CA PRO A 423 15.79 11.71 -2.34
C PRO A 423 14.38 11.43 -1.84
N ARG A 424 13.44 12.32 -2.19
CA ARG A 424 12.04 12.20 -1.76
C ARG A 424 11.11 12.39 -2.94
N VAL A 425 10.06 11.59 -3.00
CA VAL A 425 8.87 11.98 -3.77
C VAL A 425 8.14 13.05 -2.99
N VAL A 426 7.73 14.12 -3.66
CA VAL A 426 7.03 15.26 -3.06
C VAL A 426 5.75 15.48 -3.85
N VAL A 427 4.64 15.71 -3.15
CA VAL A 427 3.34 15.97 -3.72
C VAL A 427 2.75 17.23 -3.12
N ASP A 428 2.37 18.18 -3.98
CA ASP A 428 1.50 19.30 -3.62
C ASP A 428 0.07 18.98 -4.07
N ALA A 429 -0.90 18.99 -3.16
CA ALA A 429 -2.31 18.77 -3.50
C ALA A 429 -3.19 19.89 -2.96
N SER A 430 -4.11 20.42 -3.76
CA SER A 430 -5.01 21.49 -3.34
C SER A 430 -6.38 21.43 -4.03
N ALA A 431 -7.38 22.01 -3.37
CA ALA A 431 -8.65 22.36 -4.01
C ALA A 431 -8.53 23.71 -4.77
N ALA A 432 -9.42 23.96 -5.72
CA ALA A 432 -9.44 25.18 -6.52
C ALA A 432 -9.42 26.45 -5.66
N GLY A 433 -8.39 27.30 -5.85
CA GLY A 433 -8.23 28.57 -5.16
C GLY A 433 -7.95 28.48 -3.65
N GLN A 434 -7.65 27.29 -3.11
CA GLN A 434 -7.37 27.10 -1.68
C GLN A 434 -5.92 26.67 -1.47
N PRO A 435 -5.28 27.08 -0.36
CA PRO A 435 -4.01 26.51 0.06
C PRO A 435 -4.10 24.97 0.18
N GLY A 436 -3.06 24.29 -0.27
CA GLY A 436 -2.99 22.83 -0.33
C GLY A 436 -2.15 22.22 0.79
N MET A 437 -1.99 20.91 0.77
CA MET A 437 -0.99 20.23 1.61
C MET A 437 0.19 19.76 0.78
N ARG A 438 1.38 19.76 1.38
CA ARG A 438 2.57 19.12 0.84
C ARG A 438 2.87 17.87 1.63
N VAL A 439 2.96 16.74 0.95
CA VAL A 439 3.41 15.46 1.52
C VAL A 439 4.67 14.99 0.82
N ALA A 440 5.49 14.20 1.51
CA ALA A 440 6.67 13.59 0.93
C ALA A 440 6.92 12.18 1.48
N HIS A 441 7.69 11.39 0.74
CA HIS A 441 8.17 10.07 1.17
C HIS A 441 9.58 9.87 0.63
N ALA A 442 10.52 9.52 1.52
CA ALA A 442 11.90 9.25 1.12
C ALA A 442 12.06 7.84 0.54
N PHE A 443 13.00 7.70 -0.38
CA PHE A 443 13.37 6.42 -0.99
C PHE A 443 14.87 6.38 -1.26
N VAL A 444 15.41 5.20 -1.52
CA VAL A 444 16.80 4.99 -1.93
C VAL A 444 16.86 3.84 -2.93
N HIS A 445 17.87 3.87 -3.80
CA HIS A 445 18.22 2.75 -4.67
C HIS A 445 19.55 2.17 -4.22
N ASP A 446 19.60 0.85 -4.04
CA ASP A 446 20.82 0.10 -3.76
C ASP A 446 20.97 -1.09 -4.73
N ALA A 447 21.87 -2.02 -4.42
CA ALA A 447 22.13 -3.18 -5.27
C ALA A 447 20.92 -4.12 -5.41
N ASP A 448 19.97 -4.06 -4.47
CA ASP A 448 18.75 -4.88 -4.48
C ASP A 448 17.56 -4.14 -5.13
N GLY A 449 17.76 -2.89 -5.54
CA GLY A 449 16.78 -2.03 -6.22
C GLY A 449 16.27 -0.87 -5.35
N GLY A 450 15.16 -0.26 -5.77
CA GLY A 450 14.53 0.83 -5.04
C GLY A 450 13.76 0.33 -3.81
N HIS A 451 13.98 0.95 -2.65
CA HIS A 451 13.16 0.74 -1.47
C HIS A 451 12.85 2.04 -0.70
N GLU A 452 11.76 2.01 0.06
CA GLU A 452 11.28 3.14 0.84
C GLU A 452 12.14 3.38 2.08
N VAL A 453 12.33 4.65 2.45
CA VAL A 453 13.04 5.04 3.68
C VAL A 453 12.07 5.79 4.60
N GLY A 454 11.62 5.12 5.66
CA GLY A 454 10.63 5.69 6.58
C GLY A 454 9.21 5.64 6.00
N GLY A 455 8.31 6.47 6.56
CA GLY A 455 6.92 6.58 6.12
C GLY A 455 6.61 7.92 5.45
N PRO A 456 5.38 8.08 4.93
CA PRO A 456 4.93 9.35 4.39
C PRO A 456 4.85 10.42 5.48
N GLU A 457 5.29 11.64 5.16
CA GLU A 457 5.30 12.79 6.06
C GLU A 457 4.52 13.97 5.46
N VAL A 458 3.82 14.73 6.30
CA VAL A 458 3.31 16.05 5.92
C VAL A 458 4.43 17.06 6.11
N VAL A 459 4.88 17.67 5.01
CA VAL A 459 6.01 18.62 5.03
C VAL A 459 5.54 20.02 5.40
N GLY A 460 4.29 20.36 5.08
CA GLY A 460 3.71 21.65 5.40
C GLY A 460 2.57 22.08 4.48
N GLN A 461 2.26 23.37 4.50
CA GLN A 461 1.26 23.97 3.62
C GLN A 461 1.85 24.16 2.21
N ALA A 462 1.12 23.70 1.19
CA ALA A 462 1.41 24.01 -0.20
C ALA A 462 0.66 25.27 -0.65
N ALA A 463 1.24 26.01 -1.60
CA ALA A 463 0.51 27.02 -2.34
C ALA A 463 -0.64 26.37 -3.15
N PRO A 464 -1.69 27.12 -3.50
CA PRO A 464 -2.72 26.64 -4.41
C PRO A 464 -2.10 26.11 -5.72
N VAL A 465 -2.44 24.87 -6.06
CA VAL A 465 -2.02 24.21 -7.31
C VAL A 465 -2.88 24.69 -8.48
N LEU A 466 -4.16 24.96 -8.21
CA LEU A 466 -5.22 25.28 -9.17
C LEU A 466 -5.55 26.76 -9.23
#